data_AF-X1IUE7-F1
#
_entry.id   AF-X1IUE7-F1
#
_cell.length_a   1.000
_cell.length_b   1.000
_cell.length_c   1.000
_cell.angle_alpha   90.00
_cell.angle_beta   90.00
_cell.angle_gamma   90.00
#
_symmetry.space_group_name_H-M   'P 1'
#
loop_
_entity.id
_entity.type
_entity.pdbx_description
1 polymer ?
#
loop_
_entity_poly.entity_id
_entity_poly.type
_entity_poly.pdbx_seq_one_letter_code
_entity_poly.pdbx_strand_id
1 'polypeptide(L)'
;MPYTKDQRLQNLIKKVAEKGKAIKFCVLGAGHGGLAMAGHLAILGFRVNLYNRSEERLQGVKWHGGIQLGGEIRGFGTIERATSNIVEAIEDADILMVVVPATAHQTIAETCAPYLKEGQIIILNPGRTCGTLEFRKVLVDKGA
;
A
#
# COMPACT_ATOMS: atom_id res chain seq x y z
N MET A 1 23.16 12.01 -17.69
CA MET A 1 23.00 13.21 -16.82
C MET A 1 22.27 12.80 -15.55
N PRO A 2 22.80 13.03 -14.34
CA PRO A 2 22.25 12.46 -13.11
C PRO A 2 21.22 13.32 -12.35
N TYR A 3 20.71 14.41 -12.92
CA TYR A 3 19.78 15.34 -12.24
C TYR A 3 18.28 15.18 -12.59
N THR A 4 17.91 14.23 -13.45
CA THR A 4 16.54 14.10 -13.99
C THR A 4 15.59 13.24 -13.14
N LYS A 5 16.10 12.36 -12.27
CA LYS A 5 15.27 11.46 -11.46
C LYS A 5 14.59 12.16 -10.29
N ASP A 6 15.29 13.09 -9.64
CA ASP A 6 14.74 13.82 -8.50
C ASP A 6 13.59 14.72 -8.94
N GLN A 7 13.71 15.43 -10.07
CA GLN A 7 12.61 16.25 -10.60
C GLN A 7 11.37 15.41 -10.95
N ARG A 8 11.56 14.22 -11.54
CA ARG A 8 10.43 13.31 -11.85
C ARG A 8 9.72 12.86 -10.57
N LEU A 9 10.47 12.49 -9.54
CA LEU A 9 9.90 12.08 -8.25
C LEU A 9 9.18 13.24 -7.57
N GLN A 10 9.77 14.44 -7.53
CA GLN A 10 9.15 15.63 -6.96
C GLN A 10 7.85 15.99 -7.67
N ASN A 11 7.84 15.96 -9.00
CA ASN A 11 6.64 16.20 -9.79
C ASN A 11 5.56 15.14 -9.52
N LEU A 12 5.94 13.86 -9.38
CA LEU A 12 5.01 12.79 -9.05
C LEU A 12 4.38 13.00 -7.66
N ILE A 13 5.20 13.28 -6.65
CA ILE A 13 4.73 13.53 -5.28
C ILE A 13 3.78 14.73 -5.27
N LYS A 14 4.13 15.81 -5.96
CA LYS A 14 3.27 17.00 -6.08
C LYS A 14 1.91 16.64 -6.71
N LYS A 15 1.91 15.92 -7.83
CA LYS A 15 0.69 15.49 -8.52
C LYS A 15 -0.21 14.61 -7.66
N VAL A 16 0.38 13.70 -6.88
CA VAL A 16 -0.40 12.86 -5.94
C VAL A 16 -0.93 13.70 -4.78
N ALA A 17 -0.11 14.60 -4.22
CA ALA A 17 -0.51 15.48 -3.11
C ALA A 17 -1.65 16.44 -3.49
N GLU A 18 -1.69 16.93 -4.74
CA GLU A 18 -2.77 17.77 -5.28
C GLU A 18 -4.15 17.09 -5.24
N LYS A 19 -4.21 15.75 -5.16
CA LYS A 19 -5.48 15.01 -4.99
C LYS A 19 -6.10 15.17 -3.60
N GLY A 20 -5.35 15.64 -2.60
CA GLY A 20 -5.84 15.82 -1.23
C GLY A 20 -6.47 14.55 -0.66
N LYS A 21 -7.74 14.62 -0.20
CA LYS A 21 -8.46 13.45 0.34
C LYS A 21 -8.97 12.46 -0.72
N ALA A 22 -8.86 12.80 -2.00
CA ALA A 22 -9.16 11.88 -3.09
C ALA A 22 -8.03 10.86 -3.33
N ILE A 23 -6.88 11.00 -2.68
CA ILE A 23 -5.81 10.00 -2.71
C ILE A 23 -6.37 8.64 -2.26
N LYS A 24 -6.11 7.61 -3.05
CA LYS A 24 -6.41 6.23 -2.69
C LYS A 24 -5.16 5.49 -2.23
N PHE A 25 -5.23 4.94 -1.03
CA PHE A 25 -4.18 4.09 -0.47
C PHE A 25 -4.55 2.62 -0.66
N CYS A 26 -3.54 1.79 -0.90
CA CYS A 26 -3.63 0.35 -0.74
C CYS A 26 -2.61 -0.10 0.31
N VAL A 27 -3.09 -0.72 1.39
CA VAL A 27 -2.22 -1.32 2.41
C VAL A 27 -2.01 -2.78 2.07
N LEU A 28 -0.76 -3.15 1.77
CA LEU A 28 -0.36 -4.51 1.45
C LEU A 28 0.13 -5.18 2.73
N GLY A 29 -0.74 -6.00 3.33
CA GLY A 29 -0.51 -6.73 4.58
C GLY A 29 -1.62 -6.46 5.61
N ALA A 30 -2.28 -7.53 6.10
CA ALA A 30 -3.33 -7.45 7.13
C ALA A 30 -2.85 -7.98 8.50
N GLY A 31 -1.58 -7.75 8.86
CA GLY A 31 -1.09 -7.92 10.22
C GLY A 31 -1.43 -6.72 11.10
N HIS A 32 -1.04 -6.71 12.38
CA HIS A 32 -1.36 -5.62 13.30
C HIS A 32 -0.96 -4.23 12.79
N GLY A 33 0.26 -4.09 12.25
CA GLY A 33 0.72 -2.82 11.69
C GLY A 33 -0.07 -2.39 10.45
N GLY A 34 -0.42 -3.33 9.58
CA GLY A 34 -1.21 -3.05 8.38
C GLY A 34 -2.65 -2.68 8.71
N LEU A 35 -3.28 -3.37 9.65
CA LEU A 35 -4.61 -3.03 10.14
C LEU A 35 -4.63 -1.64 10.81
N ALA A 36 -3.63 -1.34 11.65
CA ALA A 36 -3.50 -0.03 12.27
C ALA A 36 -3.32 1.08 11.22
N MET A 37 -2.45 0.86 10.23
CA MET A 37 -2.22 1.80 9.12
C MET A 37 -3.49 2.04 8.31
N ALA A 38 -4.15 0.96 7.89
CA ALA A 38 -5.36 1.02 7.07
C ALA A 38 -6.51 1.73 7.81
N GLY A 39 -6.75 1.36 9.07
CA GLY A 39 -7.76 2.00 9.91
C GLY A 39 -7.47 3.48 10.14
N HIS A 40 -6.20 3.84 10.38
CA HIS A 40 -5.82 5.24 10.63
C HIS A 40 -6.00 6.10 9.36
N LEU A 41 -5.54 5.63 8.20
CA LEU A 41 -5.74 6.32 6.92
C LEU A 41 -7.23 6.52 6.62
N ALA A 42 -8.05 5.51 6.90
CA ALA A 42 -9.50 5.60 6.74
C ALA A 42 -10.13 6.63 7.70
N ILE A 43 -9.73 6.67 8.98
CA ILE A 43 -10.20 7.68 9.95
C ILE A 43 -9.80 9.10 9.52
N LEU A 44 -8.64 9.25 8.89
CA LEU A 44 -8.22 10.54 8.30
C LEU A 44 -9.06 10.92 7.06
N GLY A 45 -9.98 10.07 6.60
CA GLY A 45 -10.88 10.35 5.48
C GLY A 45 -10.32 10.00 4.10
N PHE A 46 -9.28 9.17 4.02
CA PHE A 46 -8.78 8.66 2.74
C PHE A 46 -9.52 7.39 2.33
N ARG A 47 -9.54 7.10 1.02
CA ARG A 47 -10.03 5.82 0.50
C ARG A 47 -8.95 4.76 0.67
N VAL A 48 -9.28 3.62 1.27
CA VAL A 48 -8.31 2.59 1.63
C VAL A 48 -8.75 1.22 1.12
N ASN A 49 -7.90 0.62 0.30
CA ASN A 49 -7.90 -0.81 0.00
C ASN A 49 -6.95 -1.53 0.96
N LEU A 50 -7.28 -2.76 1.34
CA LEU A 50 -6.47 -3.64 2.18
C LEU A 50 -6.29 -4.97 1.45
N TYR A 51 -5.03 -5.36 1.30
CA TYR A 51 -4.66 -6.64 0.71
C TYR A 51 -4.05 -7.57 1.75
N ASN A 52 -4.37 -8.85 1.64
CA ASN A 52 -3.59 -9.91 2.25
C ASN A 52 -3.66 -11.19 1.42
N ARG A 53 -2.55 -11.93 1.33
CA ARG A 53 -2.50 -13.19 0.57
C ARG A 53 -3.49 -14.26 1.04
N SER A 54 -3.85 -14.24 2.32
CA SER A 54 -4.78 -15.20 2.93
C SER A 54 -6.11 -14.52 3.22
N GLU A 55 -7.17 -15.06 2.62
CA GLU A 55 -8.54 -14.55 2.74
C GLU A 55 -9.06 -14.59 4.19
N GLU A 56 -8.70 -15.62 4.95
CA GLU A 56 -9.05 -15.79 6.37
C GLU A 56 -8.68 -14.58 7.22
N ARG A 57 -7.54 -13.93 6.93
CA ARG A 57 -7.08 -12.74 7.67
C ARG A 57 -7.90 -11.48 7.37
N LEU A 58 -8.68 -11.49 6.29
CA LEU A 58 -9.52 -10.38 5.88
C LEU A 58 -10.97 -10.53 6.35
N GLN A 59 -11.39 -11.72 6.77
CA GLN A 59 -12.78 -12.01 7.14
C GLN A 59 -13.33 -11.04 8.19
N GLY A 60 -12.56 -10.77 9.25
CA GLY A 60 -12.98 -9.80 10.28
C GLY A 60 -13.21 -8.40 9.69
N VAL A 61 -12.31 -7.93 8.83
CA VAL A 61 -12.44 -6.61 8.18
C VAL A 61 -13.64 -6.58 7.23
N LYS A 62 -13.84 -7.64 6.45
CA LYS A 62 -14.99 -7.78 5.54
C LYS A 62 -16.32 -7.80 6.31
N TRP A 63 -16.37 -8.55 7.40
CA TRP A 63 -17.57 -8.67 8.24
C TRP A 63 -17.96 -7.33 8.87
N HIS A 64 -16.98 -6.58 9.38
CA HIS A 64 -17.23 -5.29 10.00
C HIS A 64 -17.34 -4.13 8.99
N GLY A 65 -16.89 -4.31 7.75
CA GLY A 65 -16.77 -3.24 6.75
C GLY A 65 -15.64 -2.24 7.04
N GLY A 66 -14.72 -2.58 7.95
CA GLY A 66 -13.70 -1.65 8.41
C GLY A 66 -12.88 -2.15 9.58
N ILE A 67 -12.14 -1.24 10.21
CA ILE A 67 -11.19 -1.53 11.29
C ILE A 67 -11.47 -0.60 12.47
N GLN A 68 -11.72 -1.19 13.64
CA GLN A 68 -11.79 -0.47 14.90
C GLN A 68 -10.38 -0.27 15.46
N LEU A 69 -9.97 0.97 15.69
CA LEU A 69 -8.75 1.30 16.40
C LEU A 69 -9.03 1.59 17.88
N GLY A 70 -8.14 1.09 18.73
CA GLY A 70 -8.06 1.41 20.16
C GLY A 70 -6.60 1.69 20.51
N GLY A 71 -6.34 2.84 21.12
CA GLY A 71 -4.99 3.31 21.44
C GLY A 71 -4.93 4.84 21.45
N GLU A 72 -3.79 5.39 21.01
CA GLU A 72 -3.60 6.83 20.79
C GLU A 72 -4.63 7.39 19.80
N ILE A 73 -4.84 6.67 18.70
CA ILE A 73 -5.93 6.95 17.76
C ILE A 73 -7.06 5.97 18.06
N ARG A 74 -8.27 6.52 18.17
CA ARG A 74 -9.49 5.77 18.44
C ARG A 74 -10.53 6.11 17.40
N GLY A 75 -11.32 5.11 17.00
CA GLY A 75 -12.40 5.29 16.05
C GLY A 75 -12.50 4.10 15.09
N PHE A 76 -13.50 4.18 14.22
CA PHE A 76 -13.75 3.17 13.20
C PHE A 76 -13.37 3.73 11.82
N GLY A 77 -12.45 3.05 11.14
CA GLY A 77 -12.05 3.37 9.78
C GLY A 77 -12.70 2.43 8.78
N THR A 78 -13.56 2.95 7.90
CA THR A 78 -14.19 2.17 6.83
C THR A 78 -13.16 1.77 5.79
N ILE A 79 -13.13 0.48 5.44
CA ILE A 79 -12.24 -0.04 4.40
C ILE A 79 -13.06 -0.23 3.13
N GLU A 80 -12.65 0.43 2.06
CA GLU A 80 -13.38 0.40 0.79
C GLU A 80 -13.33 -0.99 0.14
N ARG A 81 -12.18 -1.64 0.22
CA ARG A 81 -11.96 -2.98 -0.32
C ARG A 81 -10.99 -3.75 0.55
N ALA A 82 -11.42 -4.89 1.08
CA ALA A 82 -10.52 -5.90 1.63
C ALA A 82 -10.51 -7.08 0.66
N THR A 83 -9.36 -7.46 0.10
CA THR A 83 -9.30 -8.53 -0.92
C THR A 83 -7.98 -9.29 -0.88
N SER A 84 -8.03 -10.57 -1.26
CA SER A 84 -6.84 -11.40 -1.51
C SER A 84 -6.41 -11.40 -2.98
N ASN A 85 -7.14 -10.69 -3.85
CA ASN A 85 -6.77 -10.45 -5.24
C ASN A 85 -5.90 -9.19 -5.35
N ILE A 86 -4.64 -9.35 -5.78
CA ILE A 86 -3.71 -8.21 -5.89
C ILE A 86 -4.17 -7.19 -6.94
N VAL A 87 -4.74 -7.65 -8.05
CA VAL A 87 -5.17 -6.78 -9.16
C VAL A 87 -6.21 -5.81 -8.65
N GLU A 88 -7.26 -6.34 -8.02
CA GLU A 88 -8.31 -5.56 -7.39
C GLU A 88 -7.76 -4.64 -6.28
N ALA A 89 -6.76 -5.08 -5.52
CA ALA A 89 -6.25 -4.27 -4.42
C ALA A 89 -5.53 -3.01 -4.89
N ILE A 90 -4.77 -3.09 -5.99
CA ILE A 90 -3.86 -2.02 -6.42
C ILE A 90 -4.33 -1.25 -7.65
N GLU A 91 -5.34 -1.73 -8.37
CA GLU A 91 -5.73 -1.19 -9.69
C GLU A 91 -5.95 0.33 -9.71
N ASP A 92 -6.53 0.88 -8.65
CA ASP A 92 -6.91 2.29 -8.53
C ASP A 92 -6.18 3.02 -7.39
N ALA A 93 -5.17 2.38 -6.79
CA ALA A 93 -4.39 2.96 -5.71
C ALA A 93 -3.34 3.94 -6.24
N ASP A 94 -3.22 5.09 -5.58
CA ASP A 94 -2.14 6.05 -5.81
C ASP A 94 -0.88 5.69 -5.04
N ILE A 95 -1.07 5.20 -3.81
CA ILE A 95 0.01 4.88 -2.88
C ILE A 95 -0.17 3.47 -2.33
N LEU A 96 0.86 2.65 -2.49
CA LEU A 96 0.95 1.27 -2.01
C LEU A 96 1.82 1.25 -0.75
N MET A 97 1.20 1.04 0.40
CA MET A 97 1.85 0.91 1.69
C MET A 97 2.17 -0.56 1.93
N VAL A 98 3.42 -0.95 1.70
CA VAL A 98 3.90 -2.32 1.96
C VAL A 98 4.16 -2.47 3.45
N VAL A 99 3.24 -3.12 4.17
CA VAL A 99 3.29 -3.30 5.62
C VAL A 99 3.42 -4.78 5.96
N VAL A 100 4.55 -5.36 5.55
CA VAL A 100 4.91 -6.76 5.78
C VAL A 100 6.33 -6.85 6.34
N PRO A 101 6.72 -7.98 6.98
CA PRO A 101 8.13 -8.22 7.29
C PRO A 101 8.99 -8.13 6.03
N ALA A 102 10.23 -7.64 6.17
CA ALA A 102 11.12 -7.44 5.02
C ALA A 102 11.42 -8.73 4.25
N THR A 103 11.36 -9.89 4.89
CA THR A 103 11.48 -11.21 4.24
C THR A 103 10.39 -11.50 3.20
N ALA A 104 9.30 -10.72 3.19
CA ALA A 104 8.22 -10.84 2.23
C ALA A 104 8.25 -9.77 1.12
N HIS A 105 9.22 -8.85 1.11
CA HIS A 105 9.30 -7.79 0.11
C HIS A 105 9.43 -8.34 -1.31
N GLN A 106 10.32 -9.31 -1.53
CA GLN A 106 10.47 -9.96 -2.83
C GLN A 106 9.13 -10.53 -3.32
N THR A 107 8.43 -11.31 -2.50
CA THR A 107 7.14 -11.92 -2.86
C THR A 107 6.09 -10.86 -3.20
N ILE A 108 6.00 -9.77 -2.41
CA ILE A 108 5.08 -8.68 -2.70
C ILE A 108 5.43 -7.98 -4.02
N ALA A 109 6.72 -7.72 -4.26
CA ALA A 109 7.18 -7.11 -5.51
C ALA A 109 6.83 -7.98 -6.72
N GLU A 110 7.09 -9.29 -6.65
CA GLU A 110 6.74 -10.26 -7.70
C GLU A 110 5.24 -10.29 -7.97
N THR A 111 4.43 -10.24 -6.91
CA THR A 111 2.97 -10.29 -6.99
C THR A 111 2.39 -8.99 -7.59
N CYS A 112 2.98 -7.84 -7.29
CA CYS A 112 2.53 -6.55 -7.81
C CYS A 112 3.00 -6.29 -9.24
N ALA A 113 4.22 -6.72 -9.60
CA ALA A 113 4.91 -6.32 -10.83
C ALA A 113 4.05 -6.36 -12.11
N PRO A 114 3.25 -7.40 -12.39
CA PRO A 114 2.47 -7.46 -13.63
C PRO A 114 1.32 -6.45 -13.73
N TYR A 115 0.95 -5.82 -12.61
CA TYR A 115 -0.27 -5.02 -12.47
C TYR A 115 -0.01 -3.58 -12.04
N LEU A 116 1.26 -3.21 -11.82
CA LEU A 116 1.64 -1.85 -11.48
C LEU A 116 1.35 -0.90 -12.64
N LYS A 117 0.88 0.28 -12.31
CA LYS A 117 0.59 1.37 -13.25
C LYS A 117 1.56 2.52 -13.02
N GLU A 118 1.85 3.26 -14.10
CA GLU A 118 2.69 4.45 -13.98
C GLU A 118 2.05 5.48 -13.03
N GLY A 119 2.88 6.05 -12.16
CA GLY A 119 2.46 7.05 -11.17
C GLY A 119 2.05 6.48 -9.81
N GLN A 120 2.04 5.16 -9.64
CA GLN A 120 1.88 4.56 -8.31
C GLN A 120 3.15 4.74 -7.48
N ILE A 121 2.98 5.15 -6.22
CA ILE A 121 4.07 5.32 -5.26
C ILE A 121 4.09 4.12 -4.31
N ILE A 122 5.23 3.44 -4.18
CA ILE A 122 5.39 2.29 -3.28
C ILE A 122 6.23 2.72 -2.07
N ILE A 123 5.72 2.49 -0.87
CA ILE A 123 6.38 2.83 0.40
C ILE A 123 6.54 1.56 1.23
N LEU A 124 7.78 1.25 1.63
CA LEU A 124 8.10 0.07 2.44
C LEU A 124 8.10 0.40 3.93
N ASN A 125 7.29 -0.33 4.70
CA ASN A 125 7.07 -0.15 6.13
C ASN A 125 7.17 -1.50 6.86
N PRO A 126 8.37 -1.93 7.28
CA PRO A 126 9.65 -1.20 7.23
C PRO A 126 10.41 -1.43 5.92
N GLY A 127 11.18 -0.43 5.45
CA GLY A 127 12.13 -0.63 4.36
C GLY A 127 13.25 -1.63 4.69
N ARG A 128 13.72 -1.64 5.96
CA ARG A 128 14.89 -2.42 6.44
C ARG A 128 16.12 -2.25 5.54
N THR A 129 17.16 -3.04 5.77
CA THR A 129 18.44 -2.97 5.06
C THR A 129 18.22 -3.25 3.57
N CYS A 130 18.33 -2.22 2.74
CA CYS A 130 18.23 -2.30 1.28
C CYS A 130 16.90 -2.84 0.71
N GLY A 131 15.80 -2.87 1.46
CA GLY A 131 14.53 -3.42 0.95
C GLY A 131 14.03 -2.71 -0.30
N THR A 132 14.24 -1.40 -0.43
CA THR A 132 13.89 -0.68 -1.67
C THR A 132 14.77 -1.10 -2.87
N LEU A 133 16.02 -1.49 -2.64
CA LEU A 133 16.90 -2.00 -3.70
C LEU A 133 16.45 -3.41 -4.15
N GLU A 134 16.11 -4.29 -3.21
CA GLU A 134 15.55 -5.61 -3.50
C GLU A 134 14.23 -5.49 -4.26
N PHE A 135 13.30 -4.68 -3.75
CA PHE A 135 12.00 -4.48 -4.38
C PHE A 135 12.17 -3.95 -5.80
N ARG A 136 13.03 -2.95 -5.99
CA ARG A 136 13.34 -2.39 -7.32
C ARG A 136 14.00 -3.42 -8.25
N LYS A 137 14.92 -4.24 -7.74
CA LYS A 137 15.58 -5.32 -8.50
C LYS A 137 14.52 -6.27 -9.07
N VAL A 138 13.58 -6.71 -8.24
CA VAL A 138 12.49 -7.60 -8.66
C VAL A 138 11.61 -6.95 -9.72
N LEU A 139 11.21 -5.69 -9.55
CA LEU A 139 10.41 -4.98 -10.55
C LEU A 139 11.12 -4.92 -11.91
N VAL A 140 12.41 -4.54 -11.91
CA VAL A 140 13.22 -4.50 -13.13
C VAL A 140 13.34 -5.88 -13.78
N ASP A 141 13.58 -6.93 -13.00
CA ASP A 141 13.67 -8.31 -13.50
C ASP A 141 12.35 -8.82 -14.10
N LYS A 142 11.21 -8.28 -13.62
CA LYS A 142 9.87 -8.57 -14.14
C LYS A 142 9.42 -7.64 -15.27
N GLY A 143 10.24 -6.63 -15.63
CA GLY A 143 9.93 -5.67 -16.68
C GLY A 143 8.91 -4.58 -16.29
N ALA A 144 8.73 -4.33 -14.99
CA ALA A 144 7.83 -3.32 -14.43
C ALA A 144 8.53 -1.98 -14.15
#